data_AF-A0A7Y9ZGW7-F1
#
_entry.id   AF-A0A7Y9ZGW7-F1
#
_cell.length_a   1.000
_cell.length_b   1.000
_cell.length_c   1.000
_cell.angle_alpha   90.00
_cell.angle_beta   90.00
_cell.angle_gamma   90.00
#
_symmetry.space_group_name_H-M   'P 1'
#
loop_
_entity.id
_entity.type
_entity.pdbx_description
1 polymer ?
#
loop_
_entity_poly.entity_id
_entity_poly.type
_entity_poly.pdbx_seq_one_letter_code
_entity_poly.pdbx_strand_id
1 'polypeptide(L)'
;MDTFEEYTGDRAAARQMREGLTVLAGRYAGTPLGDQISDTLAGRTSMRELADDPEFATLALQGAREYLDAWRELSPEQRAEINRQAREIDAADD
;
A
#
# COMPACT_ATOMS: atom_id res chain seq x y z
N MET A 1 -0.20 -1.91 -19.33
CA MET A 1 0.65 -2.09 -18.15
C MET A 1 -0.13 -1.51 -16.99
N ASP A 2 -0.21 -2.23 -15.89
CA ASP A 2 -1.03 -1.84 -14.76
C ASP A 2 -0.40 -0.65 -14.02
N THR A 3 -1.17 0.40 -13.67
CA THR A 3 -0.59 1.61 -13.05
C THR A 3 0.10 1.33 -11.72
N PHE A 4 -0.27 0.24 -11.02
CA PHE A 4 0.37 -0.15 -9.78
C PHE A 4 1.68 -0.87 -10.06
N GLU A 5 1.71 -1.82 -11.00
CA GLU A 5 2.95 -2.51 -11.41
C GLU A 5 3.98 -1.53 -12.01
N GLU A 6 3.54 -0.52 -12.76
CA GLU A 6 4.43 0.54 -13.27
C GLU A 6 4.99 1.41 -12.14
N TYR A 7 4.19 1.67 -11.11
CA TYR A 7 4.58 2.50 -9.98
C TYR A 7 5.50 1.78 -8.99
N THR A 8 5.22 0.50 -8.70
CA THR A 8 5.98 -0.30 -7.74
C THR A 8 7.18 -1.00 -8.37
N GLY A 9 7.15 -1.27 -9.68
CA GLY A 9 8.12 -2.11 -10.37
C GLY A 9 8.07 -3.59 -9.98
N ASP A 10 7.13 -3.98 -9.12
CA ASP A 10 6.98 -5.32 -8.56
C ASP A 10 5.51 -5.70 -8.42
N ARG A 11 5.16 -6.92 -8.86
CA ARG A 11 3.78 -7.40 -8.95
C ARG A 11 3.17 -7.72 -7.58
N ALA A 12 3.96 -8.24 -6.64
CA ALA A 12 3.49 -8.52 -5.28
C ALA A 12 3.21 -7.20 -4.54
N ALA A 13 4.12 -6.22 -4.65
CA ALA A 13 3.94 -4.89 -4.12
C ALA A 13 2.73 -4.17 -4.74
N ALA A 14 2.51 -4.31 -6.05
CA ALA A 14 1.34 -3.75 -6.73
C ALA A 14 0.02 -4.31 -6.18
N ARG A 15 -0.02 -5.62 -5.92
CA ARG A 15 -1.18 -6.29 -5.30
C ARG A 15 -1.44 -5.76 -3.89
N GLN A 16 -0.41 -5.70 -3.06
CA GLN A 16 -0.53 -5.22 -1.68
C GLN A 16 -0.98 -3.75 -1.63
N MET A 17 -0.47 -2.92 -2.54
CA MET A 17 -0.88 -1.53 -2.67
C MET A 17 -2.36 -1.40 -3.05
N ARG A 18 -2.83 -2.21 -4.00
CA ARG A 18 -4.26 -2.26 -4.38
C ARG A 18 -5.16 -2.64 -3.21
N GLU A 19 -4.77 -3.64 -2.44
CA GLU A 19 -5.53 -4.07 -1.27
C GLU A 19 -5.62 -2.95 -0.23
N GLY A 20 -4.50 -2.27 0.05
CA GLY A 20 -4.48 -1.11 0.95
C GLY A 20 -5.37 0.04 0.48
N LEU A 21 -5.32 0.38 -0.81
CA LEU A 21 -6.18 1.42 -1.37
C LEU A 21 -7.66 1.03 -1.37
N THR A 22 -7.98 -0.24 -1.55
CA THR A 22 -9.38 -0.72 -1.48
C THR A 22 -9.96 -0.49 -0.09
N VAL A 23 -9.16 -0.75 0.95
CA VAL A 23 -9.55 -0.47 2.35
C VAL A 23 -9.72 1.03 2.57
N LEU A 24 -8.82 1.87 2.04
CA LEU A 24 -8.90 3.32 2.16
C LEU A 24 -10.12 3.90 1.42
N ALA A 25 -10.41 3.43 0.20
CA ALA A 25 -11.60 3.82 -0.55
C ALA A 25 -12.88 3.54 0.24
N GLY A 26 -12.98 2.37 0.88
CA GLY A 26 -14.10 2.03 1.75
C GLY A 26 -14.19 2.92 3.00
N ARG A 27 -13.04 3.22 3.63
CA ARG A 27 -12.99 4.08 4.82
C ARG A 27 -13.39 5.53 4.54
N TYR A 28 -13.02 6.04 3.37
CA TYR A 28 -13.25 7.42 2.93
C TYR A 28 -14.43 7.53 1.94
N ALA A 29 -15.31 6.54 1.88
CA ALA A 29 -16.44 6.53 0.96
C ALA A 29 -17.32 7.77 1.10
N GLY A 30 -17.64 8.41 -0.03
CA GLY A 30 -18.43 9.65 -0.07
C GLY A 30 -17.65 10.93 0.23
N THR A 31 -16.32 10.84 0.32
CA THR A 31 -15.41 12.00 0.37
C THR A 31 -14.67 12.15 -0.96
N PRO A 32 -14.18 13.37 -1.30
CA PRO A 32 -13.40 13.58 -2.52
C PRO A 32 -12.19 12.65 -2.63
N LEU A 33 -11.49 12.41 -1.51
CA LEU A 33 -10.36 11.48 -1.46
C LEU A 33 -10.78 10.04 -1.76
N GLY A 34 -11.91 9.58 -1.19
CA GLY A 34 -12.42 8.23 -1.45
C GLY A 34 -12.81 8.01 -2.92
N ASP A 35 -13.36 9.04 -3.56
CA ASP A 35 -13.69 9.01 -4.98
C ASP A 35 -12.41 8.94 -5.84
N GLN A 36 -11.39 9.74 -5.50
CA GLN A 36 -10.10 9.76 -6.22
C GLN A 36 -9.32 8.44 -6.07
N ILE A 37 -9.35 7.81 -4.89
CA ILE A 37 -8.79 6.48 -4.68
C ILE A 37 -9.56 5.44 -5.52
N SER A 38 -10.89 5.54 -5.56
CA SER A 38 -11.74 4.65 -6.35
C SER A 38 -11.48 4.78 -7.85
N ASP A 39 -11.27 6.00 -8.34
CA ASP A 39 -10.90 6.29 -9.73
C ASP A 39 -9.53 5.72 -10.08
N THR A 40 -8.57 5.78 -9.15
CA THR A 40 -7.25 5.18 -9.32
C THR A 40 -7.32 3.65 -9.36
N LEU A 41 -8.10 3.04 -8.46
CA LEU A 41 -8.36 1.58 -8.48
C LEU A 41 -9.04 1.12 -9.76
N ALA A 42 -9.94 1.94 -10.32
CA ALA A 42 -10.62 1.70 -11.59
C ALA A 42 -9.75 2.00 -12.82
N GLY A 43 -8.53 2.52 -12.63
CA GLY A 43 -7.60 2.87 -13.71
C GLY A 43 -8.01 4.11 -14.51
N ARG A 44 -8.89 4.96 -13.97
CA ARG A 44 -9.26 6.26 -14.57
C ARG A 44 -8.24 7.35 -14.29
N THR A 45 -7.45 7.16 -13.22
CA THR A 45 -6.39 8.05 -12.76
C THR A 45 -5.14 7.22 -12.44
N SER A 46 -3.96 7.81 -12.58
CA SER A 46 -2.70 7.12 -12.30
C SER A 46 -2.32 7.17 -10.81
N MET A 47 -1.51 6.22 -10.35
CA MET A 47 -0.96 6.27 -9.00
C MET A 47 -0.11 7.51 -8.74
N ARG A 48 0.55 8.05 -9.78
CA ARG A 48 1.35 9.27 -9.65
C ARG A 48 0.46 10.47 -9.33
N GLU A 49 -0.66 10.61 -10.02
CA GLU A 49 -1.62 11.68 -9.75
C GLU A 49 -2.26 11.57 -8.36
N LEU A 50 -2.56 10.35 -7.90
CA LEU A 50 -3.01 10.14 -6.52
C LEU A 50 -1.92 10.49 -5.50
N ALA A 51 -0.66 10.15 -5.78
CA ALA A 51 0.47 10.45 -4.90
C ALA A 51 0.79 11.96 -4.82
N ASP A 52 0.48 12.72 -5.86
CA ASP A 52 0.63 14.18 -5.88
C ASP A 52 -0.48 14.91 -5.11
N ASP A 53 -1.55 14.21 -4.71
CA ASP A 53 -2.59 14.78 -3.84
C ASP A 53 -2.06 14.97 -2.40
N PRO A 54 -2.14 16.19 -1.84
CA PRO A 54 -1.56 16.48 -0.54
C PRO A 54 -2.27 15.78 0.63
N GLU A 55 -3.57 15.51 0.51
CA GLU A 55 -4.33 14.79 1.54
C GLU A 55 -3.93 13.32 1.54
N PHE A 56 -3.86 12.70 0.36
CA PHE A 56 -3.36 11.34 0.21
C PHE A 56 -1.90 11.20 0.65
N ALA A 57 -1.01 12.11 0.25
CA ALA A 57 0.40 12.10 0.64
C ALA A 57 0.56 12.20 2.16
N THR A 58 -0.25 13.03 2.82
CA THR A 58 -0.25 13.15 4.28
C THR A 58 -0.66 11.83 4.95
N LEU A 59 -1.72 11.18 4.45
CA LEU A 59 -2.16 9.87 4.96
C LEU A 59 -1.12 8.78 4.73
N ALA A 60 -0.50 8.75 3.54
CA ALA A 60 0.56 7.80 3.22
C ALA A 60 1.77 7.98 4.16
N LEU A 61 2.16 9.22 4.44
CA LEU A 61 3.23 9.54 5.39
C LEU A 61 2.88 9.12 6.83
N GLN A 62 1.63 9.35 7.26
CA GLN A 62 1.16 8.91 8.58
C GLN A 62 1.20 7.38 8.70
N GLY A 63 0.66 6.66 7.71
CA GLY A 63 0.70 5.19 7.70
C GLY A 63 2.13 4.65 7.65
N ALA A 64 3.03 5.26 6.87
CA ALA A 64 4.44 4.89 6.85
C ALA A 64 5.11 5.13 8.21
N ARG A 65 4.75 6.20 8.91
CA ARG A 65 5.26 6.49 10.25
C ARG A 65 4.80 5.47 11.26
N GLU A 66 3.50 5.15 11.28
CA GLU A 66 2.93 4.12 12.16
C GLU A 66 3.56 2.76 11.90
N TYR A 67 3.77 2.39 10.63
CA TYR A 67 4.46 1.17 10.26
C TYR A 67 5.91 1.15 10.78
N LEU A 68 6.66 2.24 10.62
CA LEU A 68 8.04 2.34 11.10
C LEU A 68 8.13 2.30 12.63
N ASP A 69 7.19 2.93 13.32
CA ASP A 69 7.16 2.93 14.78
C ASP A 69 6.74 1.55 15.31
N ALA A 70 5.73 0.89 14.72
CA ALA A 70 5.40 -0.50 15.00
C ALA A 70 6.59 -1.43 14.72
N TRP A 71 7.31 -1.23 13.61
CA TRP A 71 8.50 -2.00 13.27
C TRP A 71 9.62 -1.81 14.31
N ARG A 72 9.79 -0.59 14.84
CA ARG A 72 10.75 -0.29 15.90
C ARG A 72 10.41 -0.98 17.21
N GLU A 73 9.12 -1.09 17.52
CA GLU A 73 8.61 -1.78 18.71
C GLU A 73 8.70 -3.30 18.62
N LEU A 74 8.79 -3.87 17.41
CA LEU A 74 9.04 -5.30 17.24
C LEU A 74 10.39 -5.72 17.82
N SER A 75 10.35 -6.73 18.68
CA SER A 75 11.54 -7.41 19.18
C SER A 75 12.35 -8.04 18.03
N PRO A 76 13.68 -8.24 18.20
CA PRO A 76 14.52 -8.89 17.19
C PRO A 76 13.98 -10.27 16.75
N GLU A 77 13.40 -11.02 17.69
CA GLU A 77 12.78 -12.33 17.44
C GLU A 77 11.50 -12.23 16.59
N GLN A 78 10.66 -11.23 16.84
CA GLN A 78 9.46 -10.99 16.04
C GLN A 78 9.81 -10.52 14.63
N ARG A 79 10.84 -9.69 14.48
CA ARG A 79 11.36 -9.31 13.15
C ARG A 79 11.92 -10.52 12.41
N ALA A 80 12.64 -11.42 13.09
CA ALA A 80 13.17 -12.63 12.49
C ALA A 80 12.06 -13.58 12.02
N GLU A 81 10.99 -13.69 12.78
CA GLU A 81 9.81 -14.49 12.44
C GLU A 81 9.06 -13.92 11.23
N ILE A 82 8.84 -12.61 11.17
CA ILE A 82 8.22 -11.95 10.01
C ILE A 82 9.09 -12.13 8.75
N ASN A 83 10.41 -11.98 8.86
CA ASN A 83 11.31 -12.23 7.73
C ASN A 83 11.34 -13.71 7.31
N ARG A 84 11.15 -14.65 8.24
CA ARG A 84 11.06 -16.07 7.92
C ARG A 84 9.78 -16.38 7.16
N GLN A 85 8.63 -15.89 7.66
CA GLN A 85 7.33 -16.06 7.00
C GLN A 85 7.31 -15.42 5.61
N ALA A 86 7.92 -14.25 5.44
CA ALA A 86 8.04 -13.61 4.12
C ALA A 86 8.82 -14.48 3.12
N ARG A 87 9.91 -15.13 3.55
CA ARG A 87 10.68 -16.06 2.70
C ARG A 87 9.94 -17.35 2.38
N GLU A 88 9.08 -17.82 3.28
CA GLU A 88 8.28 -19.02 3.05
C GLU A 88 7.13 -18.77 2.07
N ILE A 89 6.58 -17.55 2.05
CA ILE A 89 5.58 -17.12 1.06
C ILE A 89 6.21 -16.99 -0.33
N ASP A 90 7.35 -16.31 -0.45
CA ASP A 90 8.06 -16.18 -1.75
C ASP A 90 8.48 -17.54 -2.32
N ALA A 91 8.83 -18.51 -1.47
CA ALA A 91 9.21 -19.86 -1.91
C ALA A 91 8.03 -20.77 -2.28
N ALA A 92 6.79 -20.39 -1.95
CA ALA A 92 5.58 -21.15 -2.25
C ALA A 92 4.88 -20.69 -3.55
N ASP A 93 5.25 -19.53 -4.08
CA ASP A 93 4.73 -18.93 -5.31
C ASP A 93 5.67 -19.17 -6.54
N ASP A 94 6.77 -19.92 -6.39
CA ASP A 94 7.70 -20.34 -7.48
C ASP A 94 7.44 -21.79 -7.98
#